data_AF-Q7YX11-F1
#
_entry.id   AF-Q7YX11-F1
#
_cell.length_a   1.000
_cell.length_b   1.000
_cell.length_c   1.000
_cell.angle_alpha   90.00
_cell.angle_beta   90.00
_cell.angle_gamma   90.00
#
_symmetry.space_group_name_H-M   'P 1'
#
loop_
_entity.id
_entity.type
_entity.pdbx_description
1 polymer ?
#
loop_
_entity_poly.entity_id
_entity_poly.type
_entity_poly.pdbx_seq_one_letter_code
_entity_poly.pdbx_strand_id
1 'polypeptide(L)'
;MPIHNVPTTLLLLLAIIGVTQSLRCHLIAYGSLTDPNGITTATSLQDCPIGANSCVKTIDYSQNRFSKQCQIGNCTTQLGATQAPANCFNTTSGSSVMGTCCCYGDGCNSSPSMLPLGSSILAVMISMFIFS
;
A
#
# COMPACT_ATOMS: atom_id res chain seq x y z
N MET A 1 -37.03 -22.89 -18.77
CA MET A 1 -35.88 -21.96 -18.58
C MET A 1 -34.90 -22.65 -17.64
N PRO A 2 -33.90 -23.41 -18.12
CA PRO A 2 -32.95 -24.03 -17.20
C PRO A 2 -31.95 -22.95 -16.77
N ILE A 3 -32.12 -22.48 -15.53
CA ILE A 3 -31.09 -21.75 -14.80
C ILE A 3 -29.93 -22.73 -14.71
N HIS A 4 -28.91 -22.53 -15.55
CA HIS A 4 -27.70 -23.34 -15.54
C HIS A 4 -27.15 -23.35 -14.11
N ASN A 5 -27.07 -24.55 -13.53
CA ASN A 5 -26.43 -24.82 -12.25
C ASN A 5 -24.96 -24.41 -12.34
N VAL A 6 -24.67 -23.14 -12.03
CA VAL A 6 -23.30 -22.72 -11.75
C VAL A 6 -22.89 -23.54 -10.53
N PRO A 7 -21.87 -24.41 -10.66
CA PRO A 7 -21.52 -25.32 -9.60
C PRO A 7 -21.06 -24.50 -8.40
N THR A 8 -21.72 -24.69 -7.25
CA THR A 8 -21.43 -24.00 -5.98
C THR A 8 -19.96 -24.13 -5.57
N THR A 9 -19.28 -25.16 -6.06
CA THR A 9 -17.84 -25.39 -5.90
C THR A 9 -17.00 -24.33 -6.61
N LEU A 10 -17.42 -23.81 -7.77
CA LEU A 10 -16.72 -22.75 -8.49
C LEU A 10 -16.84 -21.42 -7.75
N LEU A 11 -18.03 -21.08 -7.23
CA LEU A 11 -18.23 -19.91 -6.36
C LEU A 11 -17.40 -19.99 -5.08
N LEU A 12 -17.29 -21.17 -4.46
CA LEU A 12 -16.43 -21.39 -3.30
C LEU A 12 -14.95 -21.20 -3.67
N LEU A 13 -14.51 -21.71 -4.82
CA LEU A 13 -13.12 -21.58 -5.27
C LEU A 13 -12.75 -20.11 -5.53
N LEU A 14 -13.62 -19.35 -6.20
CA LEU A 14 -13.41 -17.91 -6.42
C LEU A 14 -13.41 -17.13 -5.10
N ALA A 15 -14.27 -17.49 -4.14
CA ALA A 15 -14.28 -16.88 -2.82
C ALA A 15 -12.97 -17.14 -2.07
N ILE A 16 -12.39 -18.35 -2.17
CA ILE A 16 -11.11 -18.72 -1.55
C ILE A 16 -9.92 -18.00 -2.22
N ILE A 17 -9.93 -17.88 -3.54
CA ILE A 17 -8.90 -17.14 -4.28
C ILE A 17 -8.95 -15.64 -3.91
N GLY A 18 -10.13 -15.11 -3.62
CA GLY A 18 -10.32 -13.71 -3.22
C GLY A 18 -9.81 -13.34 -1.82
N VAL A 19 -9.52 -14.30 -0.93
CA VAL A 19 -9.11 -14.02 0.47
C VAL A 19 -7.61 -14.15 0.75
N THR A 20 -6.75 -14.42 -0.25
CA THR A 20 -5.37 -14.90 0.05
C THR A 20 -4.22 -14.03 -0.45
N GLN A 21 -4.47 -12.82 -0.95
CA GLN A 21 -3.38 -11.87 -1.18
C GLN A 21 -3.29 -10.91 0.00
N SER A 22 -2.47 -11.27 1.00
CA SER A 22 -2.03 -10.29 1.99
C SER A 22 -1.23 -9.22 1.27
N LEU A 23 -1.58 -7.96 1.52
CA LEU A 23 -0.78 -6.82 1.06
C LEU A 23 0.68 -7.02 1.49
N ARG A 24 1.63 -6.71 0.64
CA ARG A 24 3.06 -6.79 0.94
C ARG A 24 3.67 -5.40 0.90
N CYS A 25 4.30 -4.97 1.98
CA CYS A 25 4.96 -3.66 2.04
C CYS A 25 6.44 -3.81 2.34
N HIS A 26 7.23 -2.78 2.04
CA HIS A 26 8.55 -2.67 2.62
C HIS A 26 8.41 -2.34 4.11
N LEU A 27 9.08 -3.12 4.97
CA LEU A 27 9.12 -2.89 6.41
C LEU A 27 10.54 -2.46 6.82
N ILE A 28 10.66 -1.26 7.37
CA ILE A 28 11.90 -0.69 7.91
C ILE A 28 11.52 0.08 9.16
N ALA A 29 12.01 -0.35 10.32
CA ALA A 29 11.79 0.37 11.56
C ALA A 29 12.45 1.76 11.50
N TYR A 30 13.73 1.80 11.12
CA TYR A 30 14.49 3.02 10.92
C TYR A 30 15.56 2.81 9.85
N GLY A 31 15.64 3.74 8.90
CA GLY A 31 16.72 3.85 7.91
C GLY A 31 17.21 5.30 7.82
N SER A 32 18.42 5.48 7.30
CA SER A 32 18.98 6.82 7.08
C SER A 32 18.55 7.37 5.72
N LEU A 33 18.19 8.64 5.64
CA LEU A 33 17.99 9.34 4.36
C LEU A 33 19.29 9.43 3.55
N THR A 34 20.44 9.33 4.21
CA THR A 34 21.75 9.34 3.55
C THR A 34 22.11 8.01 2.91
N ASP A 35 21.33 6.95 3.16
CA ASP A 35 21.47 5.68 2.46
C ASP A 35 20.55 5.68 1.22
N PRO A 36 21.10 5.85 0.01
CA PRO A 36 20.29 5.93 -1.21
C PRO A 36 19.53 4.63 -1.47
N ASN A 37 20.03 3.48 -1.02
CA ASN A 37 19.36 2.20 -1.22
C ASN A 37 18.22 2.03 -0.21
N GLY A 38 18.45 2.44 1.04
CA GLY A 38 17.47 2.43 2.13
C GLY A 38 16.13 3.03 1.73
N ILE A 39 16.18 4.25 1.19
CA ILE A 39 14.98 5.03 0.94
C ILE A 39 14.17 4.52 -0.26
N THR A 40 14.83 3.99 -1.30
CA THR A 40 14.19 3.57 -2.56
C THR A 40 13.83 2.09 -2.62
N THR A 41 14.60 1.19 -2.00
CA THR A 41 14.49 -0.24 -2.40
C THR A 41 15.04 -1.28 -1.41
N ALA A 42 15.74 -0.90 -0.34
CA ALA A 42 16.62 -1.85 0.37
C ALA A 42 15.96 -2.83 1.36
N THR A 43 14.66 -3.11 1.27
CA THR A 43 14.09 -4.22 2.06
C THR A 43 13.31 -5.21 1.23
N SER A 44 13.34 -6.46 1.67
CA SER A 44 12.43 -7.49 1.18
C SER A 44 10.98 -7.08 1.45
N LEU A 45 10.10 -7.28 0.47
CA LEU A 45 8.66 -7.17 0.67
C LEU A 45 8.22 -8.21 1.70
N GLN A 46 7.59 -7.75 2.77
CA GLN A 46 7.06 -8.60 3.84
C GLN A 46 5.54 -8.57 3.78
N ASP A 47 4.93 -9.71 4.07
CA ASP A 47 3.48 -9.83 4.20
C ASP A 47 2.98 -8.97 5.36
N CYS A 48 1.95 -8.18 5.09
CA CYS A 48 1.31 -7.36 6.09
C CYS A 48 0.39 -8.20 6.98
N PRO A 49 0.17 -7.77 8.24
CA PRO A 49 -0.82 -8.39 9.10
C PRO A 49 -2.22 -8.30 8.49
N ILE A 50 -3.09 -9.23 8.89
CA ILE A 50 -4.50 -9.25 8.49
C ILE A 50 -5.15 -7.91 8.86
N GLY A 51 -5.87 -7.33 7.89
CA GLY A 51 -6.54 -6.02 8.04
C GLY A 51 -5.69 -4.82 7.61
N ALA A 52 -4.44 -5.02 7.22
CA ALA A 52 -3.67 -3.97 6.55
C ALA A 52 -4.10 -3.82 5.08
N ASN A 53 -4.58 -2.64 4.73
CA ASN A 53 -4.98 -2.34 3.35
C ASN A 53 -4.03 -1.34 2.67
N SER A 54 -3.07 -0.76 3.40
CA SER A 54 -2.17 0.27 2.87
C SER A 54 -0.75 0.15 3.41
N CYS A 55 0.21 0.68 2.64
CA CYS A 55 1.60 0.85 3.06
C CYS A 55 1.85 2.31 3.42
N VAL A 56 2.65 2.54 4.47
CA VAL A 56 3.06 3.87 4.92
C VAL A 56 4.59 3.99 4.87
N LYS A 57 5.04 5.20 4.56
CA LYS A 57 6.40 5.66 4.72
C LYS A 57 6.38 6.96 5.51
N THR A 58 7.15 7.03 6.58
CA THR A 58 7.34 8.25 7.34
C THR A 58 8.79 8.69 7.20
N ILE A 59 9.00 9.98 7.00
CA ILE A 59 10.29 10.62 6.87
C ILE A 59 10.40 11.64 8.00
N ASP A 60 11.44 11.57 8.81
CA ASP A 60 11.83 12.61 9.74
C ASP A 60 13.01 13.37 9.13
N TYR A 61 12.72 14.56 8.59
CA TYR A 61 13.72 15.41 7.95
C TYR A 61 14.69 16.02 8.98
N SER A 62 14.24 16.20 10.21
CA SER A 62 15.06 16.73 11.32
C SER A 62 16.14 15.75 11.76
N GLN A 63 15.85 14.45 11.72
CA GLN A 63 16.82 13.41 12.06
C GLN A 63 17.47 12.74 10.84
N ASN A 64 17.09 13.12 9.62
CA ASN A 64 17.47 12.43 8.38
C ASN A 64 17.17 10.93 8.45
N ARG A 65 15.99 10.56 8.97
CA ARG A 65 15.55 9.16 9.10
C ARG A 65 14.25 8.90 8.37
N PHE A 66 14.03 7.66 7.98
CA PHE A 66 12.74 7.22 7.48
C PHE A 66 12.35 5.87 8.10
N SER A 67 11.06 5.57 8.06
CA SER A 67 10.49 4.28 8.40
C SER A 67 9.47 3.88 7.34
N LYS A 68 9.24 2.57 7.22
CA LYS A 68 8.27 1.98 6.30
C LYS A 68 7.50 0.89 7.03
N GLN A 69 6.18 0.88 6.91
CA GLN A 69 5.34 -0.08 7.63
C GLN A 69 4.03 -0.36 6.90
N CYS A 70 3.37 -1.45 7.25
CA CYS A 70 1.97 -1.69 6.91
C CYS A 70 1.07 -0.86 7.81
N GLN A 71 0.00 -0.28 7.26
CA GLN A 71 -1.04 0.40 8.02
C GLN A 71 -2.29 -0.47 8.06
N ILE A 72 -2.80 -0.70 9.27
CA ILE A 72 -4.10 -1.34 9.49
C ILE A 72 -5.19 -0.39 8.95
N GLY A 73 -6.01 -0.92 8.04
CA GLY A 73 -7.03 -0.16 7.33
C GLY A 73 -6.49 0.71 6.20
N ASN A 74 -7.29 1.72 5.86
CA ASN A 74 -7.05 2.61 4.73
C ASN A 74 -6.09 3.74 5.10
N CYS A 75 -5.47 4.34 4.08
CA CYS A 75 -4.70 5.56 4.26
C CYS A 75 -5.52 6.62 4.97
N THR A 76 -4.91 7.33 5.90
CA THR A 76 -5.51 8.44 6.64
C THR A 76 -4.76 9.73 6.39
N THR A 77 -5.47 10.85 6.46
CA THR A 77 -4.92 12.19 6.52
C THR A 77 -4.27 12.44 7.89
N GLN A 78 -3.55 13.55 8.04
CA GLN A 78 -3.02 14.01 9.33
C GLN A 78 -4.09 14.09 10.44
N LEU A 79 -5.34 14.40 10.08
CA LEU A 79 -6.47 14.52 11.01
C LEU A 79 -7.15 13.18 11.30
N GLY A 80 -6.64 12.08 10.76
CA GLY A 80 -7.19 10.73 10.94
C GLY A 80 -8.36 10.37 10.02
N ALA A 81 -8.85 11.30 9.20
CA ALA A 81 -9.87 10.99 8.20
C ALA A 81 -9.30 10.11 7.09
N THR A 82 -10.07 9.12 6.63
CA THR A 82 -9.65 8.26 5.50
C THR A 82 -9.43 9.09 4.24
N GLN A 83 -8.33 8.83 3.52
CA GLN A 83 -7.99 9.47 2.25
C GLN A 83 -8.00 8.46 1.09
N ALA A 84 -8.70 8.84 0.03
CA ALA A 84 -8.71 8.21 -1.28
C ALA A 84 -8.87 9.34 -2.31
N PRO A 85 -7.87 9.66 -3.14
CA PRO A 85 -6.64 8.90 -3.39
C PRO A 85 -5.64 8.96 -2.24
N ALA A 86 -4.72 7.99 -2.22
CA ALA A 86 -3.61 7.98 -1.27
C ALA A 86 -2.68 9.17 -1.54
N ASN A 87 -2.15 9.79 -0.49
CA ASN A 87 -1.35 11.00 -0.61
C ASN A 87 -0.29 11.11 0.50
N CYS A 88 0.62 12.06 0.33
CA CYS A 88 1.60 12.49 1.31
C CYS A 88 1.14 13.78 2.01
N PHE A 89 1.47 13.91 3.29
CA PHE A 89 1.32 15.15 4.04
C PHE A 89 2.55 15.38 4.91
N ASN A 90 2.88 16.65 5.13
CA ASN A 90 3.94 17.04 6.05
C ASN A 90 3.33 17.47 7.38
N THR A 91 3.90 17.00 8.48
CA THR A 91 3.55 17.42 9.83
C THR A 91 4.73 18.13 10.44
N THR A 92 4.52 19.38 10.85
CA THR A 92 5.51 20.17 11.60
C THR A 92 5.12 20.21 13.07
N SER A 93 5.97 19.68 13.95
CA SER A 93 5.82 19.77 15.41
C SER A 93 7.06 20.46 16.00
N GLY A 94 6.95 21.76 16.23
CA GLY A 94 8.10 22.59 16.63
C GLY A 94 9.16 22.64 15.53
N SER A 95 10.40 22.30 15.87
CA SER A 95 11.51 22.22 14.90
C SER A 95 11.52 20.93 14.09
N SER A 96 10.65 19.96 14.42
CA SER A 96 10.60 18.68 13.74
C SER A 96 9.70 18.75 12.52
N VAL A 97 10.26 18.45 11.35
CA VAL A 97 9.52 18.34 10.09
C VAL A 97 9.46 16.88 9.71
N MET A 98 8.26 16.32 9.66
CA MET A 98 8.04 14.94 9.23
C MET A 98 7.18 14.92 7.96
N GLY A 99 7.44 13.98 7.05
CA GLY A 99 6.61 13.69 5.89
C GLY A 99 6.02 12.29 6.02
N THR A 100 4.71 12.15 5.99
CA THR A 100 4.02 10.85 6.01
C THR A 100 3.34 10.64 4.67
N CYS A 101 3.69 9.55 4.01
CA CYS A 101 3.15 9.14 2.74
C CYS A 101 2.47 7.79 2.88
N CYS A 102 1.25 7.66 2.35
CA CYS A 102 0.52 6.41 2.33
C CYS A 102 0.15 6.04 0.89
N CYS A 103 0.10 4.74 0.60
CA CYS A 103 -0.23 4.21 -0.71
C CYS A 103 -0.93 2.85 -0.60
N TYR A 104 -1.60 2.45 -1.68
CA TYR A 104 -2.27 1.16 -1.80
C TYR A 104 -1.53 0.27 -2.81
N GLY A 105 -1.47 -1.03 -2.53
CA GLY A 105 -0.85 -2.04 -3.39
C GLY A 105 0.55 -2.48 -2.95
N ASP A 106 0.97 -3.63 -3.43
CA ASP A 106 2.22 -4.26 -3.00
C ASP A 106 3.44 -3.40 -3.32
N GLY A 107 4.33 -3.23 -2.34
CA GLY A 107 5.58 -2.52 -2.47
C GLY A 107 5.44 -1.03 -2.79
N CYS A 108 4.24 -0.44 -2.76
CA CYS A 108 4.04 0.94 -3.21
C CYS A 108 4.87 1.97 -2.41
N ASN A 109 5.31 1.61 -1.20
CA ASN A 109 6.13 2.44 -0.33
C ASN A 109 7.64 2.40 -0.64
N SER A 110 8.06 1.82 -1.77
CA SER A 110 9.43 1.92 -2.28
C SER A 110 9.80 3.37 -2.62
N SER A 111 8.92 4.11 -3.29
CA SER A 111 9.28 5.37 -3.94
C SER A 111 9.65 6.51 -2.98
N PRO A 112 10.60 7.39 -3.35
CA PRO A 112 10.88 8.64 -2.65
C PRO A 112 9.71 9.64 -2.75
N SER A 113 8.89 9.53 -3.78
CA SER A 113 7.69 10.33 -4.03
C SER A 113 6.57 9.40 -4.49
N MET A 114 5.54 9.23 -3.67
CA MET A 114 4.40 8.37 -3.99
C MET A 114 3.47 9.11 -4.95
N LEU A 115 3.78 9.09 -6.25
CA LEU A 115 2.77 9.41 -7.26
C LEU A 115 1.80 8.22 -7.37
N PRO A 116 0.47 8.45 -7.24
CA PRO A 116 -0.53 7.39 -7.29
C PRO A 116 -0.79 6.99 -8.75
N LEU A 117 0.10 6.23 -9.40
CA LEU A 117 -0.05 5.94 -10.84
C LEU A 117 0.22 4.47 -11.27
N GLY A 118 0.48 3.52 -10.36
CA GLY A 118 0.93 2.19 -10.78
C GLY A 118 -0.15 1.10 -10.96
N SER A 119 -1.11 1.01 -10.04
CA SER A 119 -1.81 -0.27 -9.82
C SER A 119 -3.23 -0.34 -10.41
N SER A 120 -3.79 0.79 -10.85
CA SER A 120 -5.16 0.85 -11.40
C SER A 120 -5.26 0.34 -12.84
N ILE A 121 -4.16 0.32 -13.60
CA ILE A 121 -4.20 0.00 -15.03
C ILE A 121 -4.34 -1.52 -15.24
N LEU A 122 -3.73 -2.36 -14.41
CA LEU A 122 -3.81 -3.82 -14.58
C LEU A 122 -5.22 -4.38 -14.31
N ALA A 123 -5.95 -3.82 -13.34
CA ALA A 123 -7.31 -4.26 -13.03
C ALA A 123 -8.31 -3.94 -14.17
N VAL A 124 -8.13 -2.80 -14.85
CA VAL A 124 -8.98 -2.42 -15.99
C VAL A 124 -8.69 -3.29 -17.21
N MET A 125 -7.42 -3.66 -17.44
CA MET A 125 -7.05 -4.52 -18.57
C MET A 125 -7.61 -5.93 -18.42
N ILE A 126 -7.59 -6.52 -17.22
CA ILE A 126 -8.17 -7.85 -16.99
C ILE A 126 -9.71 -7.82 -17.17
N SER A 127 -10.35 -6.71 -16.82
CA SER A 127 -11.80 -6.53 -17.02
C SER A 127 -12.19 -6.50 -18.50
N MET A 128 -11.36 -5.90 -19.37
CA MET A 128 -11.65 -5.86 -20.81
C MET A 128 -11.44 -7.21 -21.51
N PHE A 129 -10.48 -8.01 -21.04
CA PHE A 129 -10.20 -9.34 -21.63
C PHE A 129 -11.20 -10.42 -21.23
N ILE A 130 -11.94 -10.26 -20.14
CA ILE A 130 -12.96 -11.25 -19.70
C ILE A 130 -14.34 -10.97 -20.32
N PHE A 131 -14.59 -9.74 -20.78
CA PHE A 131 -15.86 -9.32 -21.39
C PHE A 131 -15.79 -9.09 -22.92
N SER A 132 -14.67 -9.43 -23.57
CA SER A 132 -14.54 -9.49 -25.04
C SER A 132 -14.53 -10.94 -25.51
#